data_AF-G7HUJ9-F1
#
_entry.id   AF-G7HUJ9-F1
#
_cell.length_a   1.000
_cell.length_b   1.000
_cell.length_c   1.000
_cell.angle_alpha   90.00
_cell.angle_beta   90.00
_cell.angle_gamma   90.00
#
_symmetry.space_group_name_H-M   'P 1'
#
loop_
_entity.id
_entity.type
_entity.pdbx_description
1 polymer ?
#
loop_
_entity_poly.entity_id
_entity_poly.type
_entity_poly.pdbx_seq_one_letter_code
_entity_poly.pdbx_strand_id
1 'polypeptide(L)'
;MARPTPQALVVSAHPNLFLGADLDLSLMSICLSDREMMKKRFAALITSVGILFSGSITAAHASDIRPVANGYSEVFPLASAPCTVYSYSWHAKQEMAADSITEPTVQDVVYSTCNTATRQANGTWKYNGRTIVVIMNTNHNVVTVWRK
;
A
#
# COMPACT_ATOMS: atom_id res chain seq x y z
N MET A 1 -57.02 28.47 -4.51
CA MET A 1 -56.63 27.09 -4.90
C MET A 1 -55.98 26.42 -3.70
N ALA A 2 -56.19 25.11 -3.49
CA ALA A 2 -55.86 24.45 -2.23
C ALA A 2 -54.52 23.69 -2.25
N ARG A 3 -53.89 23.62 -1.07
CA ARG A 3 -52.89 22.62 -0.61
C ARG A 3 -53.66 21.49 0.14
N PRO A 4 -53.07 20.34 0.53
CA PRO A 4 -51.64 19.95 0.64
C PRO A 4 -51.28 18.90 -0.46
N THR A 5 -50.39 17.88 -0.36
CA THR A 5 -49.63 17.26 0.74
C THR A 5 -48.37 16.53 0.21
N PRO A 6 -47.21 16.58 0.89
CA PRO A 6 -46.09 15.67 0.61
C PRO A 6 -46.35 14.25 1.15
N GLN A 7 -45.89 13.21 0.46
CA GLN A 7 -45.90 11.85 0.99
C GLN A 7 -44.58 11.54 1.71
N ALA A 8 -44.66 11.08 2.96
CA ALA A 8 -43.52 10.59 3.72
C ALA A 8 -43.31 9.09 3.44
N LEU A 9 -42.11 8.70 2.99
CA LEU A 9 -41.78 7.30 2.76
C LEU A 9 -41.29 6.66 4.08
N VAL A 10 -42.08 5.78 4.66
CA VAL A 10 -41.73 5.07 5.90
C VAL A 10 -40.83 3.88 5.59
N VAL A 11 -39.55 3.99 5.93
CA VAL A 11 -38.62 2.84 5.92
C VAL A 11 -38.70 2.13 7.27
N SER A 12 -39.33 0.95 7.29
CA SER A 12 -39.57 0.19 8.52
C SER A 12 -38.30 -0.51 9.03
N ALA A 13 -37.95 -0.28 10.29
CA ALA A 13 -36.84 -0.96 10.95
C ALA A 13 -37.20 -2.42 11.29
N HIS A 14 -36.32 -3.37 10.95
CA HIS A 14 -36.43 -4.78 11.32
C HIS A 14 -35.29 -5.20 12.25
N PRO A 15 -35.49 -5.16 13.58
CA PRO A 15 -34.50 -5.63 14.55
C PRO A 15 -34.62 -7.16 14.74
N ASN A 16 -33.87 -7.93 13.96
CA ASN A 16 -33.71 -9.37 14.23
C ASN A 16 -32.67 -9.57 15.34
N LEU A 17 -33.14 -9.72 16.59
CA LEU A 17 -32.32 -10.32 17.64
C LEU A 17 -32.05 -11.79 17.29
N PHE A 18 -30.79 -12.20 17.38
CA PHE A 18 -30.41 -13.58 17.61
C PHE A 18 -29.63 -13.65 18.92
N LEU A 19 -30.14 -14.45 19.86
CA LEU A 19 -29.61 -14.64 21.21
C LEU A 19 -29.44 -16.15 21.47
N GLY A 20 -28.35 -16.52 22.15
CA GLY A 20 -28.01 -17.91 22.50
C GLY A 20 -27.13 -18.58 21.43
N ALA A 21 -26.00 -19.21 21.75
CA ALA A 21 -25.63 -19.86 23.00
C ALA A 21 -24.10 -19.93 23.20
N ASP A 22 -23.67 -20.04 24.46
CA ASP A 22 -22.31 -20.45 24.84
C ASP A 22 -21.95 -21.84 24.29
N LEU A 23 -20.68 -22.02 23.91
CA LEU A 23 -20.02 -23.34 23.83
C LEU A 23 -18.49 -23.19 23.89
N ASP A 24 -17.89 -23.95 24.81
CA ASP A 24 -16.47 -24.28 25.02
C ASP A 24 -15.38 -23.19 24.96
N LEU A 25 -15.02 -22.68 26.15
CA LEU A 25 -13.64 -22.37 26.51
C LEU A 25 -12.83 -23.67 26.74
N SER A 26 -12.52 -24.44 25.68
CA SER A 26 -11.45 -25.46 25.73
C SER A 26 -11.02 -25.96 24.35
N LEU A 27 -9.80 -25.60 23.91
CA LEU A 27 -8.77 -26.52 23.39
C LEU A 27 -7.64 -25.77 22.66
N MET A 28 -6.46 -25.77 23.31
CA MET A 28 -5.11 -25.98 22.74
C MET A 28 -4.82 -25.49 21.30
N SER A 29 -4.02 -24.45 21.11
CA SER A 29 -2.54 -24.46 21.29
C SER A 29 -1.74 -25.29 20.26
N ILE A 30 -2.15 -25.26 18.98
CA ILE A 30 -1.40 -25.71 17.79
C ILE A 30 -1.67 -24.65 16.69
N CYS A 31 -0.74 -24.10 15.90
CA CYS A 31 0.70 -24.31 15.71
C CYS A 31 1.52 -23.04 16.05
N LEU A 32 2.31 -23.04 17.12
CA LEU A 32 3.37 -22.05 17.35
C LEU A 32 4.73 -22.63 16.92
N SER A 33 4.83 -23.04 15.65
CA SER A 33 5.87 -23.98 15.19
C SER A 33 6.36 -23.78 13.74
N ASP A 34 6.67 -22.55 13.33
CA ASP A 34 7.81 -22.33 12.42
C ASP A 34 8.46 -20.95 12.66
N ARG A 35 9.58 -20.95 13.40
CA ARG A 35 10.36 -19.73 13.69
C ARG A 35 11.88 -19.96 13.75
N GLU A 36 12.36 -21.10 13.24
CA GLU A 36 13.75 -21.57 13.41
C GLU A 36 14.48 -21.91 12.08
N MET A 37 14.03 -21.33 10.95
CA MET A 37 14.71 -21.47 9.65
C MET A 37 15.53 -20.24 9.22
N MET A 38 15.49 -19.10 9.93
CA MET A 38 16.23 -17.86 9.57
C MET A 38 17.38 -17.48 10.52
N LYS A 39 18.15 -18.47 11.00
CA LYS A 39 19.33 -18.26 11.87
C LYS A 39 20.66 -18.85 11.35
N LYS A 40 20.71 -19.38 10.12
CA LYS A 40 21.90 -20.10 9.59
C LYS A 40 22.46 -19.59 8.25
N ARG A 41 22.78 -18.29 8.15
CA ARG A 41 23.80 -17.74 7.20
C ARG A 41 24.57 -16.53 7.78
N PHE A 42 25.05 -16.64 9.02
CA PHE A 42 25.84 -15.60 9.69
C PHE A 42 27.32 -16.01 9.84
N ALA A 43 28.05 -16.09 8.71
CA ALA A 43 29.43 -16.61 8.68
C ALA A 43 30.28 -16.08 7.50
N ALA A 44 30.51 -14.76 7.45
CA ALA A 44 31.56 -14.07 6.70
C ALA A 44 31.60 -12.62 7.23
N LEU A 45 32.54 -12.17 8.07
CA LEU A 45 33.95 -12.55 8.26
C LEU A 45 34.82 -12.21 7.04
N ILE A 46 34.89 -10.92 6.73
CA ILE A 46 36.04 -10.30 6.07
C ILE A 46 36.52 -9.18 6.99
N THR A 47 37.74 -9.34 7.49
CA THR A 47 38.40 -8.42 8.44
C THR A 47 39.34 -7.48 7.69
N SER A 48 39.70 -6.36 8.33
CA SER A 48 40.97 -5.63 8.21
C SER A 48 41.02 -4.37 7.32
N VAL A 49 41.80 -3.39 7.80
CA VAL A 49 42.39 -2.21 7.11
C VAL A 49 41.39 -1.23 6.44
N GLY A 50 41.30 0.05 6.81
CA GLY A 50 42.06 0.85 7.77
C GLY A 50 43.07 1.80 7.10
N ILE A 51 42.61 2.96 6.62
CA ILE A 51 43.49 4.02 6.12
C ILE A 51 43.08 5.36 6.74
N LEU A 52 44.03 6.03 7.40
CA LEU A 52 43.90 7.42 7.83
C LEU A 52 44.26 8.34 6.65
N PHE A 53 43.29 9.13 6.18
CA PHE A 53 43.56 10.25 5.27
C PHE A 53 43.12 11.58 5.91
N SER A 54 44.04 12.17 6.66
CA SER A 54 44.01 13.60 7.00
C SER A 54 44.51 14.39 5.79
N GLY A 55 43.70 15.28 5.21
CA GLY A 55 44.11 16.03 4.02
C GLY A 55 43.19 17.17 3.60
N SER A 56 43.68 18.40 3.81
CA SER A 56 43.44 19.62 3.02
C SER A 56 42.00 19.98 2.60
N ILE A 57 41.43 20.96 3.29
CA ILE A 57 40.29 21.74 2.77
C ILE A 57 40.81 22.68 1.67
N THR A 58 40.36 22.51 0.43
CA THR A 58 40.69 23.42 -0.68
C THR A 58 39.42 23.98 -1.28
N ALA A 59 39.14 25.26 -1.04
CA ALA A 59 37.96 25.95 -1.55
C ALA A 59 38.11 26.30 -3.04
N ALA A 60 37.77 25.35 -3.92
CA ALA A 60 37.68 25.59 -5.36
C ALA A 60 36.28 26.09 -5.73
N HIS A 61 36.16 27.39 -6.04
CA HIS A 61 34.94 27.95 -6.66
C HIS A 61 34.86 27.52 -8.14
N ALA A 62 34.42 26.28 -8.38
CA ALA A 62 34.01 25.85 -9.70
C ALA A 62 32.72 26.59 -10.10
N SER A 63 32.85 27.56 -10.99
CA SER A 63 31.69 28.19 -11.63
C SER A 63 31.08 27.22 -12.63
N ASP A 64 30.13 26.40 -12.18
CA ASP A 64 29.40 25.46 -13.04
C ASP A 64 28.67 26.19 -14.17
N ILE A 65 29.30 26.20 -15.35
CA ILE A 65 28.65 26.52 -16.62
C ILE A 65 27.70 25.36 -16.92
N ARG A 66 26.54 25.39 -16.27
CA ARG A 66 25.46 24.43 -16.49
C ARG A 66 25.11 24.42 -17.99
N PRO A 67 25.28 23.30 -18.72
CA PRO A 67 24.72 23.21 -20.04
C PRO A 67 23.20 23.34 -19.91
N VAL A 68 22.61 24.30 -20.62
CA VAL A 68 21.15 24.36 -20.77
C VAL A 68 20.76 23.14 -21.59
N ALA A 69 20.31 22.10 -20.91
CA ALA A 69 19.81 20.89 -21.55
C ALA A 69 18.57 21.29 -22.37
N ASN A 70 18.74 21.39 -23.70
CA ASN A 70 17.64 21.69 -24.61
C ASN A 70 16.51 20.70 -24.36
N GLY A 71 15.31 21.23 -24.14
CA GLY A 71 14.18 20.47 -23.63
C GLY A 71 13.68 19.44 -24.62
N TYR A 72 14.24 18.23 -24.56
CA TYR A 72 13.44 17.04 -24.79
C TYR A 72 12.39 17.01 -23.70
N SER A 73 11.21 17.55 -24.01
CA SER A 73 10.01 17.31 -23.23
C SER A 73 9.73 15.82 -23.35
N GLU A 74 10.27 15.02 -22.42
CA GLU A 74 9.95 13.61 -22.33
C GLU A 74 8.43 13.49 -22.28
N VAL A 75 7.85 12.94 -23.34
CA VAL A 75 6.44 12.57 -23.37
C VAL A 75 6.34 11.35 -22.46
N PHE A 76 6.29 11.61 -21.14
CA PHE A 76 6.02 10.61 -20.13
C PHE A 76 4.84 9.79 -20.64
N PRO A 77 5.03 8.49 -20.94
CA PRO A 77 3.94 7.71 -21.48
C PRO A 77 2.83 7.75 -20.45
N LEU A 78 1.65 8.21 -20.86
CA LEU A 78 0.41 8.17 -20.09
C LEU A 78 -0.08 6.72 -19.99
N ALA A 79 0.79 5.87 -19.43
CA ALA A 79 0.43 4.63 -18.79
C ALA A 79 -0.38 5.03 -17.54
N SER A 80 -1.65 5.35 -17.76
CA SER A 80 -2.59 5.70 -16.71
C SER A 80 -2.69 4.52 -15.75
N ALA A 81 -2.26 4.73 -14.50
CA ALA A 81 -2.40 3.72 -13.48
C ALA A 81 -3.90 3.46 -13.27
N PRO A 82 -4.35 2.18 -13.20
CA PRO A 82 -5.78 1.87 -13.13
C PRO A 82 -6.46 2.54 -11.91
N CYS A 83 -7.35 3.51 -12.16
CA CYS A 83 -8.06 4.28 -11.13
C CYS A 83 -9.26 3.52 -10.48
N THR A 84 -9.46 2.24 -10.82
CA THR A 84 -10.59 1.42 -10.37
C THR A 84 -10.08 0.06 -9.90
N VAL A 85 -10.62 -0.45 -8.78
CA VAL A 85 -10.35 -1.82 -8.29
C VAL A 85 -11.48 -2.74 -8.74
N TYR A 86 -11.14 -3.90 -9.33
CA TYR A 86 -12.12 -4.95 -9.69
C TYR A 86 -12.03 -6.17 -8.76
N SER A 87 -10.89 -6.42 -8.13
CA SER A 87 -10.68 -7.59 -7.27
C SER A 87 -9.51 -7.39 -6.31
N TYR A 88 -9.41 -8.29 -5.32
CA TYR A 88 -8.31 -8.37 -4.36
C TYR A 88 -7.78 -9.80 -4.33
N SER A 89 -6.45 -9.94 -4.27
CA SER A 89 -5.79 -11.22 -4.07
C SER A 89 -6.11 -11.79 -2.67
N TRP A 90 -5.94 -13.10 -2.48
CA TRP A 90 -6.08 -13.72 -1.16
C TRP A 90 -5.12 -13.10 -0.13
N HIS A 91 -3.86 -12.88 -0.52
CA HIS A 91 -2.85 -12.23 0.32
C HIS A 91 -3.26 -10.78 0.67
N ALA A 92 -3.76 -9.99 -0.29
CA ALA A 92 -4.26 -8.65 -0.02
C ALA A 92 -5.39 -8.67 1.03
N LYS A 93 -6.32 -9.64 0.95
CA LYS A 93 -7.38 -9.80 1.96
C LYS A 93 -6.85 -10.20 3.34
N GLN A 94 -5.75 -10.97 3.41
CA GLN A 94 -5.10 -11.31 4.68
C GLN A 94 -4.45 -10.08 5.32
N GLU A 95 -3.68 -9.28 4.57
CA GLU A 95 -3.08 -8.04 5.09
C GLU A 95 -4.17 -7.02 5.51
N MET A 96 -5.24 -6.90 4.72
CA MET A 96 -6.39 -6.05 5.07
C MET A 96 -7.06 -6.45 6.38
N ALA A 97 -7.23 -7.76 6.62
CA ALA A 97 -7.77 -8.26 7.87
C ALA A 97 -6.81 -8.03 9.06
N ALA A 98 -5.49 -8.15 8.85
CA ALA A 98 -4.49 -7.90 9.88
C ALA A 98 -4.41 -6.42 10.29
N ASP A 99 -4.31 -5.51 9.33
CA ASP A 99 -4.19 -4.07 9.58
C ASP A 99 -5.54 -3.35 9.79
N SER A 100 -6.66 -4.07 9.76
CA SER A 100 -8.03 -3.52 9.80
C SER A 100 -8.29 -2.48 8.70
N ILE A 101 -7.86 -2.77 7.48
CA ILE A 101 -8.03 -1.91 6.29
C ILE A 101 -9.30 -2.35 5.55
N THR A 102 -10.24 -1.42 5.35
CA THR A 102 -11.51 -1.70 4.69
C THR A 102 -11.43 -1.52 3.17
N GLU A 103 -12.24 -2.25 2.39
CA GLU A 103 -12.28 -2.11 0.92
C GLU A 103 -12.51 -0.66 0.44
N PRO A 104 -13.41 0.16 1.04
CA PRO A 104 -13.52 1.58 0.70
C PRO A 104 -12.23 2.37 0.93
N THR A 105 -11.45 2.07 1.98
CA THR A 105 -10.18 2.76 2.24
C THR A 105 -9.15 2.48 1.14
N VAL A 106 -9.17 1.27 0.57
CA VAL A 106 -8.31 0.91 -0.57
C VAL A 106 -8.78 1.61 -1.85
N GLN A 107 -10.09 1.64 -2.09
CA GLN A 107 -10.69 2.30 -3.25
C GLN A 107 -10.44 3.82 -3.23
N ASP A 108 -10.63 4.49 -2.10
CA ASP A 108 -10.34 5.92 -1.92
C ASP A 108 -8.87 6.24 -2.20
N VAL A 109 -7.93 5.41 -1.73
CA VAL A 109 -6.50 5.60 -1.98
C VAL A 109 -6.15 5.37 -3.46
N VAL A 110 -6.71 4.35 -4.11
CA VAL A 110 -6.52 4.13 -5.55
C VAL A 110 -7.06 5.30 -6.37
N TYR A 111 -8.31 5.71 -6.11
CA TYR A 111 -8.97 6.80 -6.83
C TYR A 111 -8.26 8.15 -6.64
N SER A 112 -7.89 8.49 -5.40
CA SER A 112 -7.22 9.77 -5.09
C SER A 112 -5.75 9.84 -5.51
N THR A 113 -5.08 8.71 -5.79
CA THR A 113 -3.64 8.69 -6.11
C THR A 113 -3.28 8.04 -7.45
N CYS A 114 -4.22 7.57 -8.28
CA CYS A 114 -3.89 6.93 -9.56
C CYS A 114 -3.09 7.86 -10.51
N ASN A 115 -3.40 9.17 -10.51
CA ASN A 115 -2.65 10.17 -11.29
C ASN A 115 -1.19 10.38 -10.81
N THR A 116 -0.81 9.83 -9.65
CA THR A 116 0.55 9.93 -9.06
C THR A 116 1.13 8.56 -8.69
N ALA A 117 0.48 7.45 -9.08
CA ALA A 117 0.90 6.11 -8.76
C ALA A 117 2.16 5.71 -9.55
N THR A 118 3.10 5.05 -8.88
CA THR A 118 4.42 4.73 -9.46
C THR A 118 4.41 3.34 -10.08
N ARG A 119 4.79 3.20 -11.36
CA ARG A 119 4.98 1.89 -11.99
C ARG A 119 6.22 1.21 -11.45
N GLN A 120 6.13 -0.07 -11.13
CA GLN A 120 7.22 -0.92 -10.65
C GLN A 120 7.78 -1.79 -11.79
N ALA A 121 9.01 -2.27 -11.64
CA ALA A 121 9.72 -3.03 -12.68
C ALA A 121 9.05 -4.37 -13.08
N ASN A 122 8.28 -4.96 -12.16
CA ASN A 122 7.44 -6.14 -12.38
C ASN A 122 6.09 -5.82 -13.08
N GLY A 123 5.84 -4.57 -13.45
CA GLY A 123 4.60 -4.13 -14.10
C GLY A 123 3.42 -3.82 -13.17
N THR A 124 3.56 -3.95 -11.84
CA THR A 124 2.53 -3.47 -10.89
C THR A 124 2.63 -1.96 -10.64
N TRP A 125 1.59 -1.41 -10.02
CA TRP A 125 1.43 0.00 -9.71
C TRP A 125 1.36 0.21 -8.21
N LYS A 126 2.16 1.15 -7.69
CA LYS A 126 2.22 1.51 -6.27
C LYS A 126 1.48 2.83 -6.01
N TYR A 127 0.42 2.74 -5.22
CA TYR A 127 -0.44 3.85 -4.79
C TYR A 127 -0.06 4.24 -3.37
N ASN A 128 0.32 5.51 -3.17
CA ASN A 128 0.86 5.99 -1.89
C ASN A 128 -0.19 6.82 -1.16
N GLY A 129 -1.15 6.16 -0.50
CA GLY A 129 -2.13 6.80 0.37
C GLY A 129 -1.49 7.48 1.59
N ARG A 130 -2.30 8.17 2.42
CA ARG A 130 -1.79 8.80 3.65
C ARG A 130 -1.31 7.77 4.66
N THR A 131 -2.16 6.79 4.98
CA THR A 131 -1.97 5.77 6.03
C THR A 131 -1.60 4.39 5.49
N ILE A 132 -1.92 4.08 4.23
CA ILE A 132 -1.68 2.77 3.60
C ILE A 132 -0.93 2.91 2.28
N VAL A 133 -0.33 1.82 1.84
CA VAL A 133 0.22 1.63 0.49
C VAL A 133 -0.51 0.48 -0.19
N VAL A 134 -0.96 0.68 -1.42
CA VAL A 134 -1.66 -0.34 -2.22
C VAL A 134 -0.79 -0.72 -3.42
N ILE A 135 -0.70 -2.00 -3.74
CA ILE A 135 -0.08 -2.52 -4.97
C ILE A 135 -1.14 -3.18 -5.83
N MET A 136 -1.34 -2.71 -7.06
CA MET A 136 -2.32 -3.26 -8.01
C MET A 136 -1.66 -3.61 -9.34
N ASN A 137 -2.10 -4.69 -10.00
CA ASN A 137 -1.59 -5.08 -11.31
C ASN A 137 -2.31 -4.34 -12.46
N THR A 138 -1.90 -4.61 -13.70
CA THR A 138 -2.54 -4.09 -14.93
C THR A 138 -4.00 -4.51 -15.10
N ASN A 139 -4.44 -5.54 -14.39
CA ASN A 139 -5.76 -6.15 -14.53
C ASN A 139 -6.71 -5.70 -13.41
N HIS A 140 -6.44 -4.53 -12.79
CA HIS A 140 -7.24 -3.93 -11.73
C HIS A 140 -7.44 -4.83 -10.48
N ASN A 141 -6.50 -5.76 -10.23
CA ASN A 141 -6.51 -6.63 -9.06
C ASN A 141 -5.45 -6.16 -8.04
N VAL A 142 -5.89 -5.86 -6.81
CA VAL A 142 -5.00 -5.50 -5.70
C VAL A 142 -4.21 -6.73 -5.28
N VAL A 143 -2.90 -6.68 -5.52
CA VAL A 143 -1.94 -7.76 -5.25
C VAL A 143 -1.66 -7.86 -3.76
N THR A 144 -1.45 -6.72 -3.11
CA THR A 144 -1.17 -6.58 -1.67
C THR A 144 -1.41 -5.12 -1.23
N VAL A 145 -1.59 -4.90 0.07
CA VAL A 145 -1.81 -3.59 0.70
C VAL A 145 -1.33 -3.67 2.14
N TRP A 146 -0.74 -2.60 2.69
CA TRP A 146 -0.26 -2.55 4.08
C TRP A 146 -0.32 -1.13 4.65
N ARG A 147 -0.34 -1.02 5.98
CA ARG A 147 -0.23 0.23 6.74
C ARG A 147 1.22 0.73 6.78
N LYS A 148 1.41 2.05 6.71
CA LYS A 148 2.72 2.71 6.82
C LYS A 148 3.21 2.84 8.26
#